data_AF-A0A0W8FRD5-F1
#
_entry.id   AF-A0A0W8FRD5-F1
#
_cell.length_a   1.000
_cell.length_b   1.000
_cell.length_c   1.000
_cell.angle_alpha   90.00
_cell.angle_beta   90.00
_cell.angle_gamma   90.00
#
_symmetry.space_group_name_H-M   'P 1'
#
loop_
_entity.id
_entity.type
_entity.pdbx_description
1 polymer ?
#
loop_
_entity_poly.entity_id
_entity_poly.type
_entity_poly.pdbx_seq_one_letter_code
_entity_poly.pdbx_strand_id
1 'polypeptide(L)' 'MADELHNAGIDVQKAFFIALDAGINGVDKEYLMDLGLRGEQLKIIENIIKDFYWEYQ' A
#
# COMPACT_ATOMS: atom_id res chain seq x y z
N MET A 1 -5.15 3.43 -6.60
CA MET A 1 -4.48 2.78 -5.44
C MET A 1 -4.91 1.34 -5.17
N ALA A 2 -6.13 1.02 -4.70
CA ALA A 2 -6.48 -0.37 -4.34
C ALA A 2 -6.32 -1.37 -5.52
N ASP A 3 -6.77 -0.98 -6.71
CA ASP A 3 -6.62 -1.79 -7.92
C ASP A 3 -5.15 -1.94 -8.34
N GLU A 4 -4.33 -0.91 -8.18
CA GLU A 4 -2.89 -0.97 -8.47
C GLU A 4 -2.16 -1.93 -7.53
N LEU A 5 -2.50 -1.89 -6.24
CA LEU A 5 -1.99 -2.84 -5.25
C LEU A 5 -2.40 -4.27 -5.60
N HIS A 6 -3.66 -4.49 -5.99
CA HIS A 6 -4.12 -5.81 -6.43
C HIS A 6 -3.39 -6.29 -7.69
N ASN A 7 -3.22 -5.42 -8.68
CA ASN A 7 -2.48 -5.71 -9.91
C ASN A 7 -0.99 -5.99 -9.64
N ALA A 8 -0.43 -5.44 -8.56
CA ALA A 8 0.91 -5.75 -8.05
C ALA A 8 1.00 -7.10 -7.31
N GLY A 9 -0.07 -7.90 -7.31
CA GLY A 9 -0.12 -9.24 -6.71
C GLY A 9 -0.46 -9.24 -5.22
N ILE A 10 -1.05 -8.14 -4.71
CA ILE A 10 -1.54 -8.09 -3.33
C ILE A 10 -2.95 -8.66 -3.26
N ASP A 11 -3.20 -9.43 -2.22
CA ASP A 11 -4.54 -9.94 -1.91
C ASP A 11 -5.55 -8.78 -1.89
N VAL A 12 -6.71 -8.98 -2.49
CA VAL A 12 -7.72 -7.93 -2.69
C VAL A 12 -8.19 -7.32 -1.37
N GLN A 13 -8.27 -8.11 -0.30
CA GLN A 13 -8.69 -7.64 1.01
C GLN A 13 -7.61 -6.77 1.65
N LYS A 14 -6.34 -7.19 1.54
CA LYS A 14 -5.19 -6.39 2.00
C LYS A 14 -5.05 -5.09 1.20
N ALA A 15 -5.18 -5.16 -0.13
CA ALA A 15 -5.12 -4.00 -1.01
C ALA A 15 -6.18 -2.95 -0.63
N PHE A 16 -7.40 -3.39 -0.31
CA PHE A 16 -8.46 -2.51 0.17
C PHE A 16 -8.11 -1.84 1.50
N PHE A 17 -7.62 -2.59 2.50
CA PHE A 17 -7.25 -2.02 3.79
C PHE A 17 -6.10 -1.02 3.70
N ILE A 18 -5.03 -1.36 2.96
CA ILE A 18 -3.89 -0.45 2.73
C ILE A 18 -4.38 0.84 2.08
N ALA A 19 -5.25 0.74 1.08
CA ALA A 19 -5.76 1.91 0.38
C ALA A 19 -6.64 2.79 1.29
N LEU A 20 -7.48 2.18 2.11
CA LEU A 20 -8.31 2.88 3.08
C LEU A 20 -7.46 3.59 4.14
N ASP A 21 -6.48 2.88 4.72
CA ASP A 21 -5.62 3.42 5.77
C ASP A 21 -4.69 4.52 5.25
N ALA A 22 -4.18 4.40 4.02
CA ALA A 22 -3.40 5.47 3.41
C ALA A 22 -4.24 6.74 3.20
N GLY A 23 -5.55 6.63 2.98
CA GLY A 23 -6.43 7.80 2.87
C GLY A 23 -6.81 8.46 4.20
N ILE A 24 -6.70 7.76 5.34
CA ILE A 24 -7.26 8.21 6.63
C ILE A 24 -6.20 8.37 7.73
N ASN A 25 -5.29 7.41 7.87
CA ASN A 25 -4.42 7.26 9.04
C ASN A 25 -2.93 7.40 8.70
N GLY A 26 -2.57 7.38 7.43
CA GLY A 26 -1.19 7.29 6.99
C GLY A 26 -0.68 5.86 7.11
N VAL A 27 0.05 5.43 6.09
CA VAL A 27 0.65 4.09 5.99
C VAL A 27 2.15 4.24 5.90
N ASP A 28 2.85 3.60 6.84
CA ASP A 28 4.29 3.52 6.86
C ASP A 28 4.78 2.09 6.60
N LYS A 29 6.10 1.95 6.57
CA LYS A 29 6.76 0.67 6.32
C LYS A 29 6.46 -0.38 7.39
N GLU A 30 6.36 0.02 8.66
CA GLU A 30 6.15 -0.91 9.77
C GLU A 30 4.77 -1.55 9.66
N TYR A 31 3.74 -0.75 9.38
CA TYR A 31 2.39 -1.23 9.09
C TYR A 31 2.37 -2.25 7.95
N LEU A 32 3.05 -1.97 6.83
CA LEU A 32 3.10 -2.90 5.69
C LEU A 32 3.80 -4.21 6.07
N MET A 33 4.87 -4.14 6.87
CA MET A 33 5.57 -5.32 7.36
C MET A 33 4.72 -6.15 8.32
N ASP A 34 3.87 -5.52 9.13
CA ASP A 34 2.91 -6.18 10.01
C ASP A 34 1.80 -6.91 9.23
N LEU A 35 1.43 -6.40 8.05
CA LEU A 35 0.57 -7.11 7.09
C LEU A 35 1.26 -8.29 6.39
N GLY A 36 2.53 -8.53 6.71
CA GLY A 36 3.36 -9.61 6.19
C GLY A 36 4.04 -9.29 4.86
N LEU A 37 4.04 -8.04 4.41
CA LEU A 37 4.64 -7.63 3.15
C LEU A 37 6.16 -7.50 3.31
N ARG A 38 6.91 -8.14 2.40
CA ARG A 38 8.38 -8.16 2.46
C ARG A 38 9.00 -8.12 1.06
N GLY A 39 10.30 -7.87 1.03
CA GLY A 39 11.12 -7.96 -0.19
C GLY A 39 10.63 -7.02 -1.29
N GLU A 40 10.40 -7.59 -2.48
CA GLU A 40 9.97 -6.84 -3.66
C GLU A 40 8.55 -6.29 -3.54
N GLN A 41 7.62 -7.06 -2.95
CA GLN A 41 6.25 -6.61 -2.70
C GLN A 41 6.21 -5.35 -1.84
N LEU A 42 7.03 -5.30 -0.78
CA LEU A 42 7.11 -4.13 0.09
C LEU A 42 7.55 -2.89 -0.69
N LYS A 43 8.57 -3.01 -1.55
CA LYS A 43 9.06 -1.89 -2.39
C LYS A 43 8.00 -1.38 -3.37
N ILE A 44 7.28 -2.30 -4.02
CA ILE A 44 6.23 -1.93 -4.98
C ILE A 44 5.12 -1.14 -4.28
N ILE A 45 4.69 -1.61 -3.10
CA ILE A 45 3.63 -0.95 -2.33
C ILE A 45 4.10 0.40 -1.78
N GLU A 46 5.33 0.48 -1.24
CA GLU A 46 5.91 1.75 -0.79
C GLU A 46 5.92 2.80 -1.92
N ASN A 47 6.22 2.40 -3.17
CA ASN A 47 6.15 3.30 -4.32
C ASN A 47 4.70 3.71 -4.64
N ILE A 48 3.76 2.77 -4.72
CA ILE A 48 2.34 3.08 -5.01
C ILE A 48 1.77 4.05 -3.97
N ILE A 49 2.05 3.82 -2.69
CA ILE A 49 1.58 4.69 -1.60
C ILE A 49 2.24 6.07 -1.68
N LYS A 50 3.53 6.12 -2.01
CA LYS A 50 4.24 7.39 -2.18
C LYS A 50 3.66 8.20 -3.36
N ASP A 51 3.39 7.55 -4.48
CA ASP A 51 2.76 8.18 -5.65
C ASP A 51 1.36 8.70 -5.29
N PHE A 52 0.58 7.93 -4.54
CA PHE A 52 -0.71 8.38 -3.99
C PHE A 52 -0.55 9.64 -3.11
N TYR A 53 0.39 9.69 -2.18
CA TYR A 53 0.58 10.91 -1.38
C TYR A 53 1.07 12.10 -2.19
N TRP A 54 1.84 11.87 -3.25
CA TRP A 54 2.33 12.93 -4.12
C TRP A 54 1.22 13.55 -4.97
N GLU A 55 0.25 12.76 -5.43
CA GLU A 55 -0.90 13.24 -6.20
C GLU A 55 -1.91 14.05 -5.37
N TYR A 56 -1.94 13.84 -4.05
CA TYR A 56 -2.91 14.46 -3.14
C TYR A 56 -2.29 15.51 -2.20
N GLN A 57 -1.07 15.97 -2.49
CA GLN A 57 -0.45 17.18 -1.90
C GLN A 57 -0.89 18.46 -2.63
#